data_AF-A0A7V8NSW2-F1
#
_entry.id   AF-A0A7V8NSW2-F1
#
_cell.length_a   1.000
_cell.length_b   1.000
_cell.length_c   1.000
_cell.angle_alpha   90.00
_cell.angle_beta   90.00
_cell.angle_gamma   90.00
#
_symmetry.space_group_name_H-M   'P 1'
#
loop_
_entity.id
_entity.type
_entity.pdbx_description
1 polymer ?
#
loop_
_entity_poly.entity_id
_entity_poly.type
_entity_poly.pdbx_seq_one_letter_code
_entity_poly.pdbx_strand_id
1 'polypeptide(L)'
;MNLQSKAHLCAVVSASVALFLFPLSAGAQVQRATESFDGLWLTDGYGELIEVQGDNLRAYEITTLSCLPAAKATRRIEASTVHEIVFAGKDGTLRISPGPLADTRWLHEDGSVSNILIRRAGSRPELCDQPPANTPLSNYQVFWETFSEHYPFFAQRQMNWPAVDKKFRPQVTPETKPEELF
;
A
#
# COMPACT_ATOMS: atom_id res chain seq x y z
N MET A 1 -4.33 88.18 51.87
CA MET A 1 -3.12 88.70 52.51
C MET A 1 -1.97 87.77 52.14
N ASN A 2 -0.97 88.33 51.46
CA ASN A 2 0.22 87.65 50.92
C ASN A 2 0.97 86.79 51.97
N LEU A 3 1.61 85.69 51.54
CA LEU A 3 3.04 85.68 51.26
C LEU A 3 3.50 84.34 50.64
N GLN A 4 4.40 84.45 49.67
CA GLN A 4 5.12 83.37 49.01
C GLN A 4 6.20 82.75 49.91
N SER A 5 6.58 81.49 49.63
CA SER A 5 8.00 81.11 49.52
C SER A 5 8.17 79.82 48.70
N LYS A 6 9.35 79.70 48.09
CA LYS A 6 9.73 78.92 46.91
C LYS A 6 10.51 77.63 47.24
N ALA A 7 10.72 76.85 46.17
CA ALA A 7 11.77 75.83 45.93
C ALA A 7 11.47 74.43 46.50
N HIS A 8 11.68 73.31 45.80
CA HIS A 8 12.80 72.99 44.91
C HIS A 8 12.43 72.06 43.72
N LEU A 9 13.23 72.24 42.68
CA LEU A 9 13.45 71.43 41.48
C LEU A 9 13.75 69.95 41.79
N CYS A 10 13.15 69.02 41.05
CA CYS A 10 13.89 68.07 40.18
C CYS A 10 12.91 67.14 39.46
N ALA A 11 13.02 67.15 38.14
CA ALA A 11 12.25 66.32 37.22
C ALA A 11 12.72 64.87 37.26
N VAL A 12 11.78 63.93 37.20
CA VAL A 12 11.98 62.67 36.48
C VAL A 12 10.68 62.34 35.75
N VAL A 13 10.70 62.55 34.44
CA VAL A 13 9.70 62.02 33.50
C VAL A 13 10.10 60.57 33.25
N SER A 14 9.29 59.62 33.68
CA SER A 14 9.37 58.24 33.19
C SER A 14 8.12 57.94 32.39
N ALA A 15 8.28 57.97 31.07
CA ALA A 15 7.30 57.48 30.11
C ALA A 15 7.19 55.96 30.24
N SER A 16 6.02 55.46 30.64
CA SER A 16 5.71 54.04 30.61
C SER A 16 5.40 53.62 29.17
N VAL A 17 6.37 53.01 28.51
CA VAL A 17 6.19 52.29 27.24
C VAL A 17 5.52 50.94 27.54
N ALA A 18 4.41 50.67 26.86
CA ALA A 18 3.63 49.46 26.96
C ALA A 18 4.36 48.22 26.43
N LEU A 19 4.31 47.10 27.14
CA LEU A 19 4.51 45.77 26.56
C LEU A 19 3.17 45.02 26.56
N PHE A 20 2.49 45.04 25.43
CA PHE A 20 1.45 44.05 25.13
C PHE A 20 2.15 42.70 24.92
N LEU A 21 2.11 41.85 25.94
CA LEU A 21 2.44 40.44 25.81
C LEU A 21 1.33 39.76 25.01
N PHE A 22 1.46 39.75 23.67
CA PHE A 22 0.74 38.81 22.82
C PHE A 22 1.36 37.42 23.09
N PRO A 23 0.62 36.46 23.68
CA PRO A 23 1.11 35.09 23.70
C PRO A 23 1.19 34.63 22.24
N LEU A 24 2.43 34.34 21.82
CA LEU A 24 2.75 33.69 20.56
C LEU A 24 1.77 32.53 20.36
N SER A 25 1.08 32.54 19.23
CA SER A 25 0.35 31.41 18.71
C SER A 25 1.22 30.16 18.84
N ALA A 26 0.84 29.26 19.75
CA ALA A 26 1.35 27.90 19.74
C ALA A 26 0.94 27.34 18.37
N GLY A 27 1.92 27.24 17.47
CA GLY A 27 1.71 26.67 16.16
C GLY A 27 1.05 25.32 16.36
N ALA A 28 -0.11 25.12 15.71
CA ALA A 28 -0.63 23.78 15.52
C ALA A 28 0.50 22.99 14.86
N GLN A 29 1.22 22.19 15.65
CA GLN A 29 2.06 21.17 15.11
C GLN A 29 1.08 20.22 14.44
N VAL A 30 0.86 20.43 13.14
CA VAL A 30 0.50 19.33 12.26
C VAL A 30 1.69 18.40 12.39
N GLN A 31 1.64 17.47 13.35
CA GLN A 31 2.37 16.22 13.21
C GLN A 31 2.04 15.80 11.79
N ARG A 32 3.02 15.84 10.88
CA ARG A 32 2.94 14.98 9.70
C ARG A 32 2.77 13.61 10.32
N ALA A 33 1.54 13.10 10.36
CA ALA A 33 1.32 11.69 10.51
C ALA A 33 2.26 11.08 9.47
N THR A 34 3.28 10.36 9.93
CA THR A 34 4.07 9.51 9.06
C THR A 34 3.07 8.83 8.17
N GLU A 35 3.05 9.14 6.86
CA GLU A 35 1.96 8.71 5.99
C GLU A 35 1.82 7.21 6.15
N SER A 36 0.69 6.79 6.72
CA SER A 36 0.51 5.38 7.06
C SER A 36 0.67 4.55 5.80
N PHE A 37 1.34 3.41 5.95
CA PHE A 37 1.37 2.42 4.88
C PHE A 37 0.02 1.70 4.72
N ASP A 38 -0.92 1.94 5.62
CA ASP A 38 -2.30 1.46 5.49
C ASP A 38 -2.94 1.88 4.18
N GLY A 39 -3.83 1.01 3.69
CA GLY A 39 -4.58 1.20 2.46
C GLY A 39 -4.34 0.10 1.44
N LEU A 40 -4.65 0.42 0.20
CA LEU A 40 -4.61 -0.47 -0.94
C LEU A 40 -3.42 -0.14 -1.82
N TRP A 41 -2.72 -1.17 -2.28
CA TRP A 41 -1.55 -1.05 -3.13
C TRP A 41 -1.63 -2.05 -4.28
N LEU A 42 -1.30 -1.62 -5.49
CA LEU A 42 -1.24 -2.47 -6.67
C LEU A 42 0.21 -2.66 -7.10
N THR A 43 0.59 -3.89 -7.43
CA THR A 43 1.90 -4.16 -8.03
C THR A 43 1.96 -3.69 -9.47
N ASP A 44 3.12 -3.19 -9.89
CA ASP A 44 3.39 -2.83 -11.27
C ASP A 44 3.93 -4.05 -12.02
N GLY A 45 3.07 -4.68 -12.84
CA GLY A 45 3.44 -5.80 -13.70
C GLY A 45 3.39 -7.20 -13.09
N TYR A 46 2.87 -7.35 -11.85
CA TYR A 46 2.78 -8.65 -11.16
C TYR A 46 1.34 -9.10 -10.86
N GLY A 47 0.34 -8.28 -11.15
CA GLY A 47 -1.06 -8.70 -11.03
C GLY A 47 -1.51 -8.95 -9.59
N GLU A 48 -1.09 -8.12 -8.63
CA GLU A 48 -1.48 -8.27 -7.22
C GLU A 48 -2.07 -7.00 -6.62
N LEU A 49 -3.10 -7.18 -5.81
CA LEU A 49 -3.60 -6.22 -4.83
C LEU A 49 -3.07 -6.57 -3.45
N ILE A 50 -2.50 -5.59 -2.76
CA ILE A 50 -2.06 -5.70 -1.38
C ILE A 50 -2.91 -4.76 -0.51
N GLU A 51 -3.54 -5.32 0.49
CA GLU A 51 -4.28 -4.58 1.51
C GLU A 51 -3.52 -4.57 2.83
N VAL A 52 -3.35 -3.39 3.39
CA VAL A 52 -2.67 -3.20 4.67
C VAL A 52 -3.61 -2.51 5.65
N GLN A 53 -3.77 -3.12 6.82
CA GLN A 53 -4.55 -2.60 7.94
C GLN A 53 -3.76 -2.80 9.24
N GLY A 54 -3.04 -1.76 9.65
CA GLY A 54 -2.12 -1.74 10.79
C GLY A 54 -0.97 -2.72 10.59
N ASP A 55 -1.04 -3.82 11.33
CA ASP A 55 -0.04 -4.88 11.30
C ASP A 55 -0.44 -6.06 10.41
N ASN A 56 -1.61 -6.01 9.76
CA ASN A 56 -2.10 -7.09 8.91
C ASN A 56 -1.92 -6.73 7.44
N LEU A 57 -1.34 -7.65 6.69
CA LEU A 57 -1.24 -7.60 5.23
C LEU A 57 -2.02 -8.77 4.63
N ARG A 58 -2.83 -8.49 3.61
CA ARG A 58 -3.47 -9.49 2.76
C ARG A 58 -3.10 -9.20 1.31
N ALA A 59 -2.60 -10.20 0.59
CA ALA A 59 -2.37 -10.11 -0.84
C ALA A 59 -3.43 -10.91 -1.61
N TYR A 60 -3.78 -10.42 -2.79
CA TYR A 60 -4.73 -11.03 -3.71
C TYR A 60 -4.12 -11.02 -5.11
N GLU A 61 -4.16 -12.16 -5.80
CA GLU A 61 -3.89 -12.23 -7.24
C GLU A 61 -5.11 -11.68 -7.97
N ILE A 62 -4.88 -10.76 -8.91
CA ILE A 62 -5.93 -10.12 -9.71
C ILE A 62 -5.71 -10.38 -11.19
N THR A 63 -6.80 -10.67 -11.88
CA THR A 63 -6.90 -10.69 -13.34
C THR A 63 -8.10 -9.86 -13.76
N THR A 64 -8.31 -9.69 -15.07
CA THR A 64 -9.56 -9.13 -15.59
C THR A 64 -10.79 -9.99 -15.28
N LEU A 65 -10.58 -11.25 -14.87
CA LEU A 65 -11.64 -12.23 -14.58
C LEU A 65 -11.85 -12.51 -13.09
N SER A 66 -10.83 -12.37 -12.25
CA SER A 66 -10.88 -12.85 -10.87
C SER A 66 -10.02 -12.04 -9.92
N CYS A 67 -10.34 -12.14 -8.62
CA CYS A 67 -9.49 -11.66 -7.55
C CYS A 67 -9.48 -12.69 -6.43
N LEU A 68 -8.35 -13.39 -6.27
CA LEU A 68 -8.22 -14.55 -5.40
C LEU A 68 -7.25 -14.27 -4.24
N PRO A 69 -7.55 -14.71 -3.00
CA PRO A 69 -6.61 -14.59 -1.90
C PRO A 69 -5.31 -15.35 -2.19
N ALA A 70 -4.17 -14.67 -2.04
CA ALA A 70 -2.85 -15.22 -2.31
C ALA A 70 -2.04 -15.45 -1.04
N ALA A 71 -1.87 -14.40 -0.21
CA ALA A 71 -1.03 -14.47 0.98
C ALA A 71 -1.59 -13.66 2.15
N LYS A 72 -1.13 -14.03 3.36
CA LYS A 72 -1.37 -13.26 4.59
C LYS A 72 -0.07 -13.11 5.36
N ALA A 73 0.21 -11.91 5.84
CA ALA A 73 1.40 -11.64 6.63
C ALA A 73 1.10 -10.67 7.78
N THR A 74 1.94 -10.72 8.81
CA THR A 74 1.86 -9.84 9.98
C THR A 74 3.13 -9.03 10.13
N ARG A 75 3.00 -7.77 10.55
CA ARG A 75 4.15 -6.88 10.75
C ARG A 75 5.10 -7.49 11.77
N ARG A 76 6.39 -7.42 11.46
CA ARG A 76 7.48 -7.72 12.40
C ARG A 76 8.05 -6.39 12.90
N ILE A 77 8.22 -6.29 14.22
CA ILE A 77 8.92 -5.17 14.82
C ILE A 77 10.38 -5.58 14.91
N GLU A 78 11.18 -5.11 13.96
CA GLU A 78 12.61 -5.35 13.91
C GLU A 78 13.35 -4.03 14.14
N ALA A 79 14.50 -4.11 14.81
CA ALA A 79 15.40 -2.98 14.96
C ALA A 79 16.10 -2.72 13.61
N SER A 80 15.37 -2.19 12.64
CA SER A 80 15.93 -1.83 11.34
C SER A 80 16.58 -0.46 11.41
N THR A 81 17.76 -0.35 10.82
CA THR A 81 18.47 0.93 10.59
C THR A 81 17.90 1.68 9.37
N VAL A 82 17.05 1.01 8.60
CA VAL A 82 16.40 1.51 7.39
C VAL A 82 14.92 1.75 7.73
N HIS A 83 14.29 2.76 7.13
CA HIS A 83 12.85 3.03 7.25
C HIS A 83 12.03 1.96 6.49
N GLU A 84 12.31 0.69 6.77
CA GLU A 84 11.72 -0.47 6.15
C GLU A 84 10.61 -1.03 7.03
N ILE A 85 9.51 -1.44 6.40
CA ILE A 85 8.43 -2.15 7.05
C ILE A 85 8.53 -3.61 6.65
N VAL A 86 8.58 -4.50 7.64
CA VAL A 86 8.69 -5.94 7.43
C VAL A 86 7.36 -6.61 7.77
N PHE A 87 6.86 -7.44 6.87
CA PHE A 87 5.74 -8.35 7.10
C PHE A 87 6.21 -9.79 6.88
N ALA A 88 5.80 -10.72 7.74
CA ALA A 88 6.11 -12.14 7.56
C ALA A 88 4.86 -13.00 7.72
N GLY A 89 4.74 -13.99 6.83
CA GLY A 89 3.63 -14.93 6.74
C GLY A 89 4.12 -16.36 6.51
N LYS A 90 3.20 -17.25 6.12
CA LYS A 90 3.56 -18.62 5.71
C LYS A 90 4.25 -18.64 4.35
N ASP A 91 3.93 -17.65 3.51
CA ASP A 91 4.33 -17.57 2.12
C ASP A 91 5.68 -16.84 1.95
N GLY A 92 6.23 -16.26 3.02
CA GLY A 92 7.53 -15.60 3.00
C GLY A 92 7.58 -14.33 3.85
N THR A 93 8.64 -13.55 3.61
CA THR A 93 8.85 -12.24 4.24
C THR A 93 8.86 -11.15 3.17
N LEU A 94 8.03 -10.13 3.37
CA LEU A 94 7.91 -8.95 2.51
C LEU A 94 8.55 -7.75 3.21
N ARG A 95 9.39 -7.03 2.49
CA ARG A 95 10.07 -5.81 2.92
C ARG A 95 9.60 -4.64 2.09
N ILE A 96 9.11 -3.60 2.75
CA ILE A 96 8.57 -2.41 2.10
C ILE A 96 9.47 -1.22 2.42
N SER A 97 9.98 -0.56 1.38
CA SER A 97 10.83 0.63 1.50
C SER A 97 10.28 1.81 0.68
N PRO A 98 10.73 3.04 0.93
CA PRO A 98 10.27 4.22 0.18
C PRO A 98 10.47 4.07 -1.33
N GLY A 99 9.43 4.41 -2.12
CA GLY A 99 9.50 4.44 -3.58
C GLY A 99 9.96 5.79 -4.14
N PRO A 100 10.08 5.92 -5.47
CA PRO A 100 10.51 7.15 -6.13
C PRO A 100 9.50 8.31 -6.03
N LEU A 101 8.22 8.00 -5.79
CA LEU A 101 7.12 8.96 -5.64
C LEU A 101 6.40 8.76 -4.31
N ALA A 102 5.70 9.78 -3.82
CA ALA A 102 5.01 9.76 -2.53
C ALA A 102 3.98 8.62 -2.40
N ASP A 103 3.30 8.30 -3.50
CA ASP A 103 2.27 7.26 -3.61
C ASP A 103 2.82 5.90 -4.07
N THR A 104 4.15 5.72 -4.03
CA THR A 104 4.80 4.47 -4.43
C THR A 104 5.70 3.91 -3.35
N ARG A 105 5.88 2.60 -3.32
CA ARG A 105 6.83 1.89 -2.45
C ARG A 105 7.55 0.81 -3.25
N TRP A 106 8.73 0.42 -2.79
CA TRP A 106 9.37 -0.82 -3.24
C TRP A 106 8.96 -1.94 -2.31
N LEU A 107 8.51 -3.05 -2.88
CA LEU A 107 8.31 -4.32 -2.21
C LEU A 107 9.44 -5.26 -2.62
N HIS A 108 10.09 -5.86 -1.64
CA HIS A 108 11.06 -6.93 -1.83
C HIS A 108 10.56 -8.18 -1.11
N GLU A 109 10.43 -9.28 -1.83
CA GLU A 109 10.18 -10.60 -1.23
C GLU A 109 11.52 -11.29 -0.98
N ASP A 110 11.72 -11.85 0.22
CA ASP A 110 12.96 -12.56 0.54
C ASP A 110 13.24 -13.67 -0.47
N GLY A 111 14.45 -13.67 -1.03
CA GLY A 111 14.87 -14.63 -2.06
C GLY A 111 14.52 -14.23 -3.49
N SER A 112 13.77 -13.14 -3.69
CA SER A 112 13.56 -12.55 -5.01
C SER A 112 14.83 -11.84 -5.50
N VAL A 113 15.03 -11.82 -6.83
CA VAL A 113 16.19 -11.18 -7.46
C VAL A 113 15.97 -9.68 -7.77
N SER A 114 14.76 -9.18 -7.53
CA SER A 114 14.36 -7.82 -7.90
C SER A 114 13.27 -7.28 -6.98
N ASN A 115 13.20 -5.96 -6.86
CA ASN A 115 12.11 -5.28 -6.18
C ASN A 115 10.92 -5.07 -7.12
N ILE A 116 9.72 -5.13 -6.55
CA ILE A 116 8.46 -4.82 -7.22
C ILE A 116 8.05 -3.40 -6.84
N LEU A 117 7.74 -2.56 -7.82
CA LEU A 117 7.15 -1.25 -7.53
C LEU A 117 5.66 -1.46 -7.20
N ILE A 118 5.21 -0.92 -6.07
CA ILE A 118 3.80 -0.90 -5.71
C ILE A 118 3.29 0.54 -5.68
N ARG A 119 2.06 0.76 -6.14
CA ARG A 119 1.41 2.07 -6.25
C ARG A 119 0.14 2.10 -5.42
N ARG A 120 -0.11 3.21 -4.73
CA ARG A 120 -1.32 3.38 -3.92
C ARG A 120 -2.55 3.34 -4.84
N ALA A 121 -3.53 2.52 -4.48
CA ALA A 121 -4.81 2.43 -5.18
C ALA A 121 -5.89 3.22 -4.44
N GLY A 122 -6.73 3.93 -5.20
CA GLY A 122 -7.85 4.71 -4.66
C GLY A 122 -9.06 3.86 -4.27
N SER A 123 -9.20 2.67 -4.84
CA SER A 123 -10.31 1.75 -4.60
C SER A 123 -9.87 0.30 -4.79
N ARG A 124 -10.59 -0.61 -4.12
CA ARG A 124 -10.45 -2.05 -4.30
C ARG A 124 -11.05 -2.44 -5.67
N PRO A 125 -10.41 -3.31 -6.48
CA PRO A 125 -11.00 -3.82 -7.71
C PRO A 125 -12.34 -4.50 -7.44
N GLU A 126 -13.35 -4.24 -8.27
CA GLU A 126 -14.73 -4.71 -8.06
C GLU A 126 -14.83 -6.24 -7.92
N LEU A 127 -14.03 -6.97 -8.71
CA LEU A 127 -13.98 -8.45 -8.68
C LEU A 127 -13.50 -9.00 -7.34
N CYS A 128 -12.80 -8.21 -6.54
CA CYS A 128 -12.34 -8.63 -5.22
C CYS A 128 -13.46 -8.76 -4.17
N ASP A 129 -14.66 -8.32 -4.52
CA ASP A 129 -15.88 -8.50 -3.73
C ASP A 129 -16.82 -9.55 -4.36
N GLN A 130 -16.40 -10.18 -5.46
CA GLN A 130 -17.17 -11.15 -6.24
C GLN A 130 -16.31 -12.41 -6.52
N PRO A 131 -16.18 -13.33 -5.55
CA PRO A 131 -15.39 -14.52 -5.76
C PRO A 131 -15.97 -15.35 -6.92
N PRO A 132 -15.11 -15.88 -7.81
CA PRO A 132 -15.59 -16.72 -8.90
C PRO A 132 -16.23 -18.00 -8.35
N ALA A 133 -17.17 -18.56 -9.11
CA ALA A 133 -17.81 -19.82 -8.72
C ALA A 133 -16.76 -20.94 -8.62
N ASN A 134 -16.80 -21.74 -7.56
CA ASN A 134 -15.91 -22.90 -7.43
C ASN A 134 -16.49 -24.08 -8.22
N THR A 135 -16.35 -24.02 -9.55
CA THR A 135 -16.77 -25.08 -10.49
C THR A 135 -15.61 -25.43 -11.42
N PRO A 136 -15.57 -26.62 -12.02
CA PRO A 136 -14.47 -27.00 -12.92
C PRO A 136 -14.27 -26.02 -14.08
N LEU A 137 -15.38 -25.56 -14.68
CA LEU A 137 -15.36 -24.59 -15.77
C LEU A 137 -14.74 -23.25 -15.35
N SER A 138 -15.13 -22.75 -14.18
CA SER A 138 -14.63 -21.47 -13.64
C SER A 138 -13.17 -21.59 -13.21
N ASN A 139 -12.80 -22.66 -12.53
CA ASN A 139 -11.42 -22.90 -12.09
C ASN A 139 -10.45 -23.01 -13.28
N TYR A 140 -10.84 -23.72 -14.34
CA TYR A 140 -10.07 -23.74 -15.60
C TYR A 140 -9.91 -22.34 -16.18
N GLN A 141 -11.02 -21.57 -16.25
CA GLN A 141 -11.00 -20.25 -16.85
C GLN A 141 -10.11 -19.28 -16.07
N VAL A 142 -10.14 -19.32 -14.73
CA VAL A 142 -9.25 -18.53 -13.87
C VAL A 142 -7.80 -18.90 -14.12
N PHE A 143 -7.45 -20.20 -14.09
CA PHE A 143 -6.09 -20.66 -14.39
C PHE A 143 -5.62 -20.16 -15.77
N TRP A 144 -6.48 -20.32 -16.78
CA TRP A 144 -6.17 -19.93 -18.14
C TRP A 144 -5.89 -18.43 -18.27
N GLU A 145 -6.74 -17.59 -17.66
CA GLU A 145 -6.62 -16.14 -17.69
C GLU A 145 -5.38 -15.67 -16.92
N THR A 146 -5.12 -16.22 -15.73
CA THR A 146 -3.93 -15.88 -14.93
C THR A 146 -2.64 -16.08 -15.73
N PHE A 147 -2.51 -17.21 -16.42
CA PHE A 147 -1.35 -17.44 -17.28
C PHE A 147 -1.33 -16.51 -18.49
N SER A 148 -2.48 -16.25 -19.10
CA SER A 148 -2.60 -15.37 -20.27
C SER A 148 -2.17 -13.94 -19.97
N GLU A 149 -2.50 -13.42 -18.79
CA GLU A 149 -2.16 -12.06 -18.37
C GLU A 149 -0.74 -11.95 -17.80
N HIS A 150 -0.31 -12.92 -16.98
CA HIS A 150 0.86 -12.73 -16.12
C HIS A 150 2.08 -13.58 -16.48
N TYR A 151 1.99 -14.52 -17.42
CA TYR A 151 3.15 -15.31 -17.85
C TYR A 151 3.89 -14.66 -19.03
N PRO A 152 5.08 -14.07 -18.84
CA PRO A 152 5.70 -13.22 -19.88
C PRO A 152 6.48 -14.02 -20.93
N PHE A 153 6.63 -15.34 -20.77
CA PHE A 153 7.60 -16.13 -21.53
C PHE A 153 7.00 -16.97 -22.66
N PHE A 154 5.71 -16.84 -22.99
CA PHE A 154 5.12 -17.64 -24.08
C PHE A 154 5.85 -17.46 -25.40
N ALA A 155 6.16 -16.22 -25.80
CA ALA A 155 6.91 -15.94 -27.02
C ALA A 155 8.33 -16.53 -26.98
N GLN A 156 9.04 -16.36 -25.87
CA GLN A 156 10.40 -16.90 -25.70
C GLN A 156 10.41 -18.44 -25.75
N ARG A 157 9.35 -19.08 -25.23
CA ARG A 157 9.16 -20.54 -25.25
C ARG A 157 8.54 -21.06 -26.53
N GLN A 158 8.23 -20.19 -27.50
CA GLN A 158 7.53 -20.53 -28.74
C GLN A 158 6.21 -21.28 -28.48
N MET A 159 5.53 -20.92 -27.38
CA MET A 159 4.28 -21.53 -26.96
C MET A 159 3.09 -20.75 -27.52
N ASN A 160 2.27 -21.42 -28.32
CA ASN A 160 0.98 -20.86 -28.76
C ASN A 160 -0.07 -21.16 -27.70
N TRP A 161 -0.18 -20.28 -26.69
CA TRP A 161 -1.13 -20.42 -25.60
C TRP A 161 -2.58 -20.54 -26.12
N PRO A 162 -3.09 -19.69 -27.02
CA PRO A 162 -4.44 -19.87 -27.58
C PRO A 162 -4.71 -21.25 -28.23
N ALA A 163 -3.70 -21.88 -28.85
CA ALA A 163 -3.87 -23.21 -29.42
C ALA A 163 -3.98 -24.31 -28.34
N VAL A 164 -3.34 -24.10 -27.18
CA VAL A 164 -3.47 -24.99 -26.02
C VAL A 164 -4.89 -24.88 -25.43
N ASP A 165 -5.45 -23.67 -25.31
CA ASP A 165 -6.85 -23.47 -24.87
C ASP A 165 -7.81 -24.27 -25.75
N LYS A 166 -7.70 -24.07 -27.08
CA LYS A 166 -8.55 -24.72 -28.08
C LYS A 166 -8.55 -26.25 -27.95
N LYS A 167 -7.45 -26.84 -27.47
CA LYS A 167 -7.32 -28.28 -27.25
C LYS A 167 -7.97 -28.71 -25.93
N PHE A 168 -7.75 -27.98 -24.83
CA PHE A 168 -8.10 -28.44 -23.48
C PHE A 168 -9.43 -27.89 -22.96
N ARG A 169 -9.81 -26.66 -23.31
CA ARG A 169 -11.07 -26.06 -22.87
C ARG A 169 -12.32 -26.91 -23.11
N PRO A 170 -12.48 -27.60 -24.27
CA PRO A 170 -13.65 -28.44 -24.51
C PRO A 170 -13.71 -29.72 -23.68
N GLN A 171 -12.61 -30.11 -23.02
CA GLN A 171 -12.54 -31.32 -22.20
C GLN A 171 -13.07 -31.07 -20.77
N VAL A 172 -13.15 -29.81 -20.34
CA VAL A 172 -13.68 -29.43 -19.03
C VAL A 172 -15.18 -29.21 -19.14
N THR A 173 -15.95 -29.99 -18.38
CA THR A 173 -17.42 -29.93 -18.31
C THR A 173 -17.89 -29.65 -16.88
N PRO A 174 -19.18 -29.37 -16.64
CA PRO A 174 -19.72 -29.25 -15.28
C PRO A 174 -19.51 -30.50 -14.41
N GLU A 175 -19.32 -31.67 -15.01
CA GLU A 175 -19.16 -32.96 -14.33
C GLU A 175 -17.71 -33.36 -14.09
N THR A 176 -16.73 -32.60 -14.61
CA THR A 176 -15.30 -32.87 -14.43
C THR A 176 -14.95 -32.91 -12.94
N LYS A 177 -14.29 -33.97 -12.50
CA LYS A 177 -13.90 -34.14 -11.09
C LYS A 177 -12.60 -33.42 -10.77
N PRO A 178 -12.34 -33.09 -9.50
CA PRO A 178 -11.09 -32.45 -9.10
C PRO A 178 -9.83 -33.21 -9.57
N GLU A 179 -9.82 -34.54 -9.46
CA GLU A 179 -8.71 -35.39 -9.91
C GLU A 179 -8.53 -35.48 -11.43
N GLU A 180 -9.54 -35.07 -12.19
CA GLU A 180 -9.46 -34.97 -13.66
C GLU A 180 -8.99 -33.56 -14.09
N LEU A 181 -9.22 -32.57 -13.23
CA LEU A 181 -8.88 -31.17 -13.48
C LEU A 181 -7.43 -30.81 -13.11
N PHE A 182 -6.87 -31.45 -12.07
CA PHE A 182 -5.53 -31.20 -11.50
C PHE A 182 -4.59 -32.40 -11.66
#